data_AF-A0A8E0S392-F1
#
_entry.id   AF-A0A8E0S392-F1
#
_cell.length_a   1.000
_cell.length_b   1.000
_cell.length_c   1.000
_cell.angle_alpha   90.00
_cell.angle_beta   90.00
_cell.angle_gamma   90.00
#
_symmetry.space_group_name_H-M   'P 1'
#
loop_
_entity.id
_entity.type
_entity.pdbx_description
1 polymer ?
#
loop_
_entity_poly.entity_id
_entity_poly.type
_entity_poly.pdbx_seq_one_letter_code
_entity_poly.pdbx_strand_id
1 'polypeptide(L)'
;MRVCVYVCACVLLRVPLSPPVTSLIQASESEEESEKERRDKEEEERRAAEAQKLQQQQEEERKRREEEARREEVAQERQRKQEEKQRQEAEASKKQRKPGQKRRGLGGLSKEKKRMLKQLIMQKAAEIMKAERKKEQEKRDEYVRSKIGTLNLDGLDENALRSKVNQLHEQLRQLEGEKYDWEEKLRRQDVEIIEMTVKANDNKGKFVKPVLKKVSKTESHMARFEKKETGHSLSSFRNQLKSTGHSKYALEEKDETGGVS
;
A
#
# COMPACT_ATOMS: atom_id res chain seq x y z
N MET A 1 -97.44 55.98 20.43
CA MET A 1 -98.10 55.83 21.76
C MET A 1 -98.05 54.36 22.15
N ARG A 2 -97.80 54.05 23.44
CA ARG A 2 -97.84 52.70 24.07
C ARG A 2 -99.22 52.02 23.83
N VAL A 3 -99.49 50.71 24.01
CA VAL A 3 -99.39 49.83 25.20
C VAL A 3 -99.81 48.36 24.83
N CYS A 4 -99.20 47.31 25.45
CA CYS A 4 -99.70 45.95 25.90
C CYS A 4 -100.45 44.93 24.96
N VAL A 5 -100.54 43.57 25.14
CA VAL A 5 -100.06 42.48 26.04
C VAL A 5 -100.60 41.08 25.57
N TYR A 6 -99.81 39.99 25.75
CA TYR A 6 -100.06 38.53 26.02
C TYR A 6 -100.86 37.50 25.15
N VAL A 7 -100.13 36.45 24.71
CA VAL A 7 -100.17 34.95 24.89
C VAL A 7 -101.50 34.14 25.06
N CYS A 8 -101.68 33.05 24.25
CA CYS A 8 -102.21 31.70 24.64
C CYS A 8 -102.08 30.68 23.45
N ALA A 9 -101.11 29.74 23.42
CA ALA A 9 -101.16 28.29 23.73
C ALA A 9 -101.78 27.29 22.68
N CYS A 10 -100.96 26.30 22.25
CA CYS A 10 -101.22 24.83 22.16
C CYS A 10 -102.31 24.28 21.18
N VAL A 11 -102.25 23.10 20.53
CA VAL A 11 -101.41 21.88 20.57
C VAL A 11 -101.70 21.00 19.33
N LEU A 12 -100.62 20.60 18.65
CA LEU A 12 -100.20 19.27 18.14
C LEU A 12 -101.22 18.22 17.65
N LEU A 13 -101.00 17.73 16.41
CA LEU A 13 -101.19 16.34 15.99
C LEU A 13 -99.93 15.87 15.24
N ARG A 14 -99.34 14.77 15.71
CA ARG A 14 -98.05 14.19 15.27
C ARG A 14 -98.32 12.85 14.58
N VAL A 15 -97.77 12.68 13.38
CA VAL A 15 -97.67 11.42 12.63
C VAL A 15 -96.38 10.68 13.06
N PRO A 16 -96.35 9.33 13.13
CA PRO A 16 -95.15 8.59 13.52
C PRO A 16 -94.21 8.40 12.32
N LEU A 17 -92.90 8.63 12.51
CA LEU A 17 -91.87 8.36 11.51
C LEU A 17 -90.83 7.38 12.09
N SER A 18 -90.54 6.33 11.33
CA SER A 18 -89.63 5.22 11.67
C SER A 18 -88.21 5.68 11.97
N PRO A 19 -87.44 4.94 12.79
CA PRO A 19 -86.07 5.32 13.12
C PRO A 19 -85.15 5.27 11.88
N PRO A 20 -84.23 6.25 11.72
CA PRO A 20 -83.44 6.40 10.50
C PRO A 20 -82.21 5.47 10.47
N VAL A 21 -81.91 4.99 9.27
CA VAL A 21 -80.81 4.09 8.87
C VAL A 21 -79.40 4.69 9.09
N THR A 22 -79.32 5.96 9.51
CA THR A 22 -78.07 6.71 9.73
C THR A 22 -77.32 6.29 11.01
N SER A 23 -78.00 5.79 12.03
CA SER A 23 -77.32 5.36 13.28
C SER A 23 -76.51 4.08 13.11
N LEU A 24 -76.89 3.19 12.17
CA LEU A 24 -76.12 1.98 11.88
C LEU A 24 -74.83 2.29 11.11
N ILE A 25 -74.87 3.26 10.18
CA ILE A 25 -73.71 3.66 9.38
C ILE A 25 -72.67 4.39 10.25
N GLN A 26 -73.12 5.28 11.13
CA GLN A 26 -72.23 5.97 12.08
C GLN A 26 -71.61 5.01 13.10
N ALA A 27 -72.35 3.98 13.52
CA ALA A 27 -71.81 2.93 14.38
C ALA A 27 -70.75 2.10 13.64
N SER A 28 -70.99 1.69 12.39
CA SER A 28 -70.00 0.93 11.60
C SER A 28 -68.74 1.74 11.29
N GLU A 29 -68.88 3.03 10.95
CA GLU A 29 -67.73 3.90 10.69
C GLU A 29 -66.89 4.13 11.96
N SER A 30 -67.54 4.27 13.13
CA SER A 30 -66.84 4.41 14.42
C SER A 30 -66.15 3.12 14.86
N GLU A 31 -66.71 1.96 14.53
CA GLU A 31 -66.09 0.65 14.78
C GLU A 31 -64.87 0.46 13.88
N GLU A 32 -64.98 0.79 12.58
CA GLU A 32 -63.86 0.74 11.63
C GLU A 32 -62.71 1.69 12.00
N GLU A 33 -63.02 2.92 12.46
CA GLU A 33 -62.02 3.88 12.92
C GLU A 33 -61.30 3.37 14.19
N SER A 34 -62.05 2.77 15.12
CA SER A 34 -61.48 2.14 16.32
C SER A 34 -60.61 0.91 16.00
N GLU A 35 -61.00 0.09 15.02
CA GLU A 35 -60.19 -1.03 14.54
C GLU A 35 -58.90 -0.55 13.86
N LYS A 36 -58.98 0.51 13.06
CA LYS A 36 -57.83 1.11 12.40
C LYS A 36 -56.84 1.67 13.42
N GLU A 37 -57.32 2.39 14.44
CA GLU A 37 -56.47 2.91 15.53
C GLU A 37 -55.80 1.77 16.32
N ARG A 38 -56.50 0.65 16.53
CA ARG A 38 -55.91 -0.56 17.16
C ARG A 38 -54.83 -1.21 16.29
N ARG A 39 -55.03 -1.27 14.97
CA ARG A 39 -54.02 -1.77 14.02
C ARG A 39 -52.80 -0.85 13.96
N ASP A 40 -52.99 0.46 13.94
CA ASP A 40 -51.91 1.44 13.93
C ASP A 40 -51.11 1.39 15.25
N LYS A 41 -51.78 1.27 16.40
CA LYS A 41 -51.13 1.05 17.70
C LYS A 41 -50.36 -0.27 17.76
N GLU A 42 -50.93 -1.37 17.26
CA GLU A 42 -50.24 -2.66 17.22
C GLU A 42 -49.03 -2.63 16.27
N GLU A 43 -49.12 -1.91 15.14
CA GLU A 43 -48.01 -1.71 14.23
C GLU A 43 -46.91 -0.82 14.84
N GLU A 44 -47.28 0.25 15.55
CA GLU A 44 -46.36 1.11 16.28
C GLU A 44 -45.65 0.34 17.41
N GLU A 45 -46.36 -0.50 18.15
CA GLU A 45 -45.78 -1.40 19.17
C GLU A 45 -44.83 -2.44 18.55
N ARG A 46 -45.18 -3.00 17.38
CA ARG A 46 -44.29 -3.91 16.63
C ARG A 46 -43.02 -3.21 16.15
N ARG A 47 -43.14 -1.98 15.60
CA ARG A 47 -42.01 -1.14 15.19
C ARG A 47 -41.14 -0.74 16.37
N ALA A 48 -41.74 -0.41 17.52
CA ALA A 48 -41.03 -0.12 18.76
C ALA A 48 -40.29 -1.36 19.30
N ALA A 49 -40.92 -2.54 19.26
CA ALA A 49 -40.29 -3.80 19.65
C ALA A 49 -39.14 -4.20 18.71
N GLU A 50 -39.27 -3.97 17.40
CA GLU A 50 -38.20 -4.18 16.42
C GLU A 50 -37.03 -3.21 16.63
N ALA A 51 -37.33 -1.93 16.87
CA ALA A 51 -36.31 -0.92 17.20
C ALA A 51 -35.56 -1.27 18.50
N GLN A 52 -36.27 -1.73 19.53
CA GLN A 52 -35.63 -2.21 20.78
C GLN A 52 -34.75 -3.44 20.54
N LYS A 53 -35.19 -4.40 19.72
CA LYS A 53 -34.37 -5.57 19.35
C LYS A 53 -33.13 -5.17 18.57
N LEU A 54 -33.23 -4.23 17.63
CA LEU A 54 -32.09 -3.74 16.87
C LEU A 54 -31.10 -3.00 17.77
N GLN A 55 -31.58 -2.18 18.72
CA GLN A 55 -30.73 -1.52 19.72
C GLN A 55 -30.02 -2.54 20.62
N GLN A 56 -30.72 -3.58 21.08
CA GLN A 56 -30.12 -4.66 21.87
C GLN A 56 -29.05 -5.42 21.07
N GLN A 57 -29.30 -5.73 19.80
CA GLN A 57 -28.32 -6.39 18.92
C GLN A 57 -27.08 -5.52 18.69
N GLN A 58 -27.26 -4.22 18.44
CA GLN A 58 -26.15 -3.27 18.28
C GLN A 58 -25.33 -3.11 19.56
N GLU A 59 -25.98 -3.08 20.73
CA GLU A 59 -25.29 -2.99 22.02
C GLU A 59 -24.52 -4.28 22.33
N GLU A 60 -25.08 -5.46 22.04
CA GLU A 60 -24.40 -6.74 22.21
C GLU A 60 -23.20 -6.88 21.27
N GLU A 61 -23.35 -6.49 20.00
CA GLU A 61 -22.26 -6.50 19.02
C GLU A 61 -21.13 -5.55 19.43
N ARG A 62 -21.48 -4.35 19.93
CA ARG A 62 -20.51 -3.39 20.45
C ARG A 62 -19.77 -3.93 21.68
N LYS A 63 -20.48 -4.58 22.61
CA LYS A 63 -19.87 -5.26 23.78
C LYS A 63 -18.93 -6.39 23.36
N ARG A 64 -19.30 -7.20 22.37
CA ARG A 64 -18.44 -8.26 21.81
C ARG A 64 -17.16 -7.71 21.20
N ARG A 65 -17.26 -6.63 20.40
CA ARG A 65 -16.09 -5.95 19.80
C ARG A 65 -15.16 -5.34 20.86
N GLU A 66 -15.71 -4.74 21.90
CA GLU A 66 -14.92 -4.17 23.00
C GLU A 66 -14.20 -5.26 23.82
N GLU A 67 -14.86 -6.40 24.07
CA GLU A 67 -14.25 -7.54 24.75
C GLU A 67 -13.12 -8.17 23.91
N GLU A 68 -13.33 -8.32 22.60
CA GLU A 68 -12.32 -8.81 21.67
C GLU A 68 -11.10 -7.87 21.61
N ALA A 69 -11.33 -6.55 21.48
CA ALA A 69 -10.26 -5.56 21.52
C ALA A 69 -9.46 -5.59 22.83
N ARG A 70 -10.13 -5.75 23.99
CA ARG A 70 -9.46 -5.92 25.29
C ARG A 70 -8.62 -7.19 25.34
N ARG A 71 -9.10 -8.31 24.78
CA ARG A 71 -8.34 -9.57 24.72
C ARG A 71 -7.10 -9.43 23.82
N GLU A 72 -7.23 -8.75 22.69
CA GLU A 72 -6.11 -8.46 21.79
C GLU A 72 -5.07 -7.54 22.44
N GLU A 73 -5.49 -6.48 23.13
CA GLU A 73 -4.59 -5.57 23.84
C GLU A 73 -3.78 -6.31 24.91
N VAL A 74 -4.43 -7.14 25.73
CA VAL A 74 -3.77 -7.99 26.74
C VAL A 74 -2.80 -8.98 26.08
N ALA A 75 -3.17 -9.56 24.93
CA ALA A 75 -2.29 -10.46 24.19
C ALA A 75 -1.06 -9.72 23.62
N GLN A 76 -1.25 -8.53 23.05
CA GLN A 76 -0.17 -7.68 22.56
C GLN A 76 0.75 -7.21 23.69
N GLU A 77 0.22 -6.84 24.85
CA GLU A 77 1.02 -6.45 26.01
C GLU A 77 1.85 -7.63 26.53
N ARG A 78 1.28 -8.84 26.58
CA ARG A 78 2.01 -10.07 26.94
C ARG A 78 3.12 -10.37 25.93
N GLN A 79 2.85 -10.23 24.63
CA GLN A 79 3.87 -10.39 23.58
C GLN A 79 5.00 -9.35 23.72
N ARG A 80 4.68 -8.07 23.94
CA ARG A 80 5.68 -7.00 24.17
C ARG A 80 6.52 -7.28 25.41
N LYS A 81 5.91 -7.67 26.53
CA LYS A 81 6.63 -8.04 27.76
C LYS A 81 7.52 -9.27 27.54
N GLN A 82 7.09 -10.25 26.75
CA GLN A 82 7.89 -11.42 26.44
C GLN A 82 9.07 -11.08 25.52
N GLU A 83 8.87 -10.23 24.51
CA GLU A 83 9.94 -9.74 23.63
C GLU A 83 10.95 -8.88 24.41
N GLU A 84 10.48 -8.02 25.31
CA GLU A 84 11.36 -7.21 26.15
C GLU A 84 12.19 -8.08 27.10
N LYS A 85 11.57 -9.09 27.75
CA LYS A 85 12.29 -10.07 28.54
C LYS A 85 13.32 -10.84 27.72
N GLN A 86 12.99 -11.25 26.50
CA GLN A 86 13.96 -11.91 25.59
C GLN A 86 15.10 -10.97 25.17
N ARG A 87 14.83 -9.68 24.94
CA ARG A 87 15.85 -8.67 24.64
C ARG A 87 16.77 -8.44 25.83
N GLN A 88 16.20 -8.31 27.04
CA GLN A 88 16.95 -8.15 28.28
C GLN A 88 17.79 -9.41 28.60
N GLU A 89 17.24 -10.62 28.38
CA GLU A 89 17.98 -11.88 28.56
C GLU A 89 19.10 -12.03 27.51
N ALA A 90 18.84 -11.68 26.25
CA ALA A 90 19.86 -11.65 25.20
C ALA A 90 20.95 -10.61 25.47
N GLU A 91 20.62 -9.50 26.13
CA GLU A 91 21.58 -8.47 26.54
C GLU A 91 22.36 -8.90 27.78
N ALA A 92 21.72 -9.48 28.79
CA ALA A 92 22.36 -10.04 29.98
C ALA A 92 23.32 -11.20 29.60
N SER A 93 22.91 -12.08 28.68
CA SER A 93 23.75 -13.13 28.10
C SER A 93 24.95 -12.57 27.33
N LYS A 94 24.84 -11.37 26.71
CA LYS A 94 25.98 -10.66 26.12
C LYS A 94 26.92 -10.06 27.18
N LYS A 95 26.39 -9.65 28.34
CA LYS A 95 27.13 -8.93 29.39
C LYS A 95 27.82 -9.84 30.42
N GLN A 96 27.30 -11.04 30.68
CA GLN A 96 27.94 -12.04 31.56
C GLN A 96 29.17 -12.76 30.96
N ARG A 97 29.62 -12.39 29.75
CA ARG A 97 30.79 -13.04 29.13
C ARG A 97 32.09 -12.39 29.63
N LYS A 98 32.92 -13.19 30.31
CA LYS A 98 34.23 -12.82 30.88
C LYS A 98 35.10 -12.04 29.87
N PRO A 99 35.84 -11.00 30.32
CA PRO A 99 36.75 -10.25 29.45
C PRO A 99 37.95 -11.15 29.08
N GLY A 100 37.98 -11.68 27.86
CA GLY A 100 39.11 -12.46 27.36
C GLY A 100 38.80 -13.51 26.29
N GLN A 101 37.55 -13.96 26.14
CA GLN A 101 37.20 -14.86 25.04
C GLN A 101 36.88 -14.08 23.76
N LYS A 102 37.76 -14.21 22.75
CA LYS A 102 37.51 -13.72 21.38
C LYS A 102 36.13 -14.16 20.93
N ARG A 103 35.28 -13.18 20.61
CA ARG A 103 33.93 -13.37 20.09
C ARG A 103 33.92 -14.37 18.92
N ARG A 104 33.51 -15.62 19.16
CA ARG A 104 32.74 -16.35 18.16
C ARG A 104 31.35 -15.72 18.15
N GLY A 105 31.23 -14.56 17.48
CA GLY A 105 29.94 -13.91 17.24
C GLY A 105 29.00 -14.86 16.51
N LEU A 106 27.69 -14.56 16.58
CA LEU A 106 26.58 -15.26 15.90
C LEU A 106 26.99 -15.69 14.47
N GLY A 107 27.53 -16.91 14.33
CA GLY A 107 28.30 -17.22 13.13
C GLY A 107 29.39 -18.24 13.33
N GLY A 108 29.02 -19.41 13.88
CA GLY A 108 29.76 -20.66 13.70
C GLY A 108 29.82 -21.14 12.24
N LEU A 109 29.31 -20.34 11.29
CA LEU A 109 29.56 -20.50 9.87
C LEU A 109 31.06 -20.33 9.58
N SER A 110 31.64 -21.33 8.91
CA SER A 110 32.99 -21.25 8.35
C SER A 110 33.17 -19.93 7.57
N LYS A 111 34.40 -19.40 7.57
CA LYS A 111 34.78 -18.20 6.81
C LYS A 111 34.31 -18.29 5.34
N GLU A 112 34.32 -19.50 4.80
CA GLU A 112 33.83 -19.83 3.46
C GLU A 112 32.31 -19.64 3.31
N LYS A 113 31.51 -20.18 4.23
CA LYS A 113 30.04 -20.01 4.22
C LYS A 113 29.63 -18.54 4.37
N LYS A 114 30.35 -17.76 5.18
CA LYS A 114 30.11 -16.31 5.30
C LYS A 114 30.39 -15.54 3.99
N ARG A 115 31.45 -15.93 3.27
CA ARG A 115 31.78 -15.34 1.97
C ARG A 115 30.71 -15.67 0.93
N MET A 116 30.28 -16.93 0.86
CA MET A 116 29.21 -17.36 -0.04
C MET A 116 27.89 -16.65 0.27
N LEU A 117 27.53 -16.52 1.54
CA LEU A 117 26.34 -15.78 1.95
C LEU A 117 26.40 -14.30 1.55
N LYS A 118 27.54 -13.62 1.76
CA LYS A 118 27.72 -12.23 1.31
C LYS A 118 27.56 -12.09 -0.20
N GLN A 119 28.08 -13.04 -0.97
CA GLN A 119 27.94 -13.06 -2.42
C GLN A 119 26.47 -13.22 -2.83
N LEU A 120 25.75 -14.17 -2.22
CA LEU A 120 24.32 -14.39 -2.48
C LEU A 120 23.49 -13.15 -2.12
N ILE A 121 23.77 -12.50 -1.00
CA ILE A 121 23.09 -11.25 -0.60
C ILE A 121 23.34 -10.14 -1.63
N MET A 122 24.58 -9.98 -2.08
CA MET A 122 24.92 -8.95 -3.08
C MET A 122 24.30 -9.24 -4.45
N GLN A 123 24.25 -10.52 -4.86
CA GLN A 123 23.57 -10.96 -6.09
C GLN A 123 22.07 -10.69 -5.99
N LYS A 124 21.42 -11.12 -4.91
CA LYS A 124 19.99 -10.87 -4.67
C LYS A 124 19.67 -9.37 -4.60
N ALA A 125 20.53 -8.57 -3.95
CA ALA A 125 20.36 -7.12 -3.90
C ALA A 125 20.46 -6.49 -5.31
N ALA A 126 21.41 -6.94 -6.14
CA ALA A 126 21.54 -6.48 -7.51
C ALA A 126 20.32 -6.85 -8.37
N GLU A 127 19.79 -8.06 -8.20
CA GLU A 127 18.57 -8.51 -8.87
C GLU A 127 17.36 -7.66 -8.46
N ILE A 128 17.19 -7.41 -7.16
CA ILE A 128 16.11 -6.54 -6.64
C ILE A 128 16.23 -5.14 -7.23
N MET A 129 17.42 -4.52 -7.19
CA MET A 129 17.61 -3.18 -7.77
C MET A 129 17.31 -3.13 -9.28
N LYS A 130 17.66 -4.18 -10.03
CA LYS A 130 17.33 -4.26 -11.46
C LYS A 130 15.83 -4.45 -11.70
N ALA A 131 15.18 -5.30 -10.90
CA ALA A 131 13.75 -5.54 -10.98
C ALA A 131 12.94 -4.29 -10.60
N GLU A 132 13.34 -3.56 -9.56
CA GLU A 132 12.73 -2.29 -9.17
C GLU A 132 12.88 -1.23 -10.26
N ARG A 133 14.08 -1.07 -10.82
CA ARG A 133 14.29 -0.16 -11.95
C ARG A 133 13.40 -0.51 -13.14
N LYS A 134 13.24 -1.81 -13.45
CA LYS A 134 12.36 -2.25 -14.54
C LYS A 134 10.90 -1.90 -14.25
N LYS A 135 10.42 -2.18 -13.03
CA LYS A 135 9.05 -1.84 -12.61
C LYS A 135 8.80 -0.33 -12.62
N GLU A 136 9.78 0.47 -12.20
CA GLU A 136 9.67 1.92 -12.22
C GLU A 136 9.65 2.46 -13.66
N GLN A 137 10.45 1.88 -14.55
CA GLN A 137 10.39 2.21 -15.98
C GLN A 137 9.03 1.82 -16.59
N GLU A 138 8.51 0.62 -16.29
CA GLU A 138 7.19 0.18 -16.76
C GLU A 138 6.08 1.12 -16.27
N LYS A 139 6.11 1.54 -15.00
CA LYS A 139 5.18 2.54 -14.44
C LYS A 139 5.32 3.90 -15.12
N ARG A 140 6.54 4.33 -15.41
CA ARG A 140 6.80 5.58 -16.13
C ARG A 140 6.23 5.50 -17.55
N ASP A 141 6.44 4.39 -18.23
CA ASP A 141 5.94 4.17 -19.60
C ASP A 141 4.41 4.10 -19.62
N GLU A 142 3.80 3.42 -18.63
CA GLU A 142 2.34 3.39 -18.44
C GLU A 142 1.77 4.78 -18.16
N TYR A 143 2.42 5.56 -17.28
CA TYR A 143 2.03 6.94 -16.99
C TYR A 143 2.09 7.81 -18.25
N VAL A 144 3.19 7.76 -19.00
CA VAL A 144 3.35 8.51 -20.25
C VAL A 144 2.29 8.10 -21.28
N ARG A 145 2.03 6.80 -21.41
CA ARG A 145 0.98 6.27 -22.29
C ARG A 145 -0.41 6.77 -21.91
N SER A 146 -0.72 6.83 -20.61
CA SER A 146 -2.00 7.36 -20.10
C SER A 146 -2.15 8.86 -20.31
N LYS A 147 -1.05 9.62 -20.21
CA LYS A 147 -1.06 11.09 -20.28
C LYS A 147 -1.12 11.63 -21.70
N ILE A 148 -0.38 11.03 -22.64
CA ILE A 148 -0.29 11.52 -24.02
C ILE A 148 -1.30 10.81 -24.93
N GLY A 149 -1.62 9.54 -24.62
CA GLY A 149 -2.46 8.70 -25.49
C GLY A 149 -1.84 8.46 -26.87
N THR A 150 -2.57 7.74 -27.73
CA THR A 150 -2.21 7.58 -29.14
C THR A 150 -2.84 8.70 -29.96
N LEU A 151 -2.05 9.34 -30.82
CA LEU A 151 -2.55 10.39 -31.70
C LEU A 151 -3.26 9.76 -32.91
N ASN A 152 -4.58 9.82 -32.93
CA ASN A 152 -5.39 9.37 -34.07
C ASN A 152 -5.74 10.58 -34.94
N LEU A 153 -5.32 10.54 -36.21
CA LEU A 153 -5.55 11.61 -37.19
C LEU A 153 -6.49 11.19 -38.33
N ASP A 154 -6.92 9.93 -38.37
CA ASP A 154 -7.69 9.38 -39.48
C ASP A 154 -9.12 9.91 -39.51
N GLY A 155 -9.54 10.44 -40.66
CA GLY A 155 -10.91 10.88 -40.91
C GLY A 155 -11.30 12.23 -40.30
N LEU A 156 -10.34 13.04 -39.82
CA LEU A 156 -10.64 14.39 -39.34
C LEU A 156 -10.76 15.39 -40.49
N ASP A 157 -11.77 16.26 -40.39
CA ASP A 157 -11.94 17.44 -41.25
C ASP A 157 -10.87 18.53 -40.95
N GLU A 158 -10.64 19.45 -41.89
CA GLU A 158 -9.61 20.50 -41.75
C GLU A 158 -9.80 21.36 -40.49
N ASN A 159 -11.06 21.69 -40.16
CA ASN A 159 -11.38 22.45 -38.97
C ASN A 159 -11.09 21.66 -37.68
N ALA A 160 -11.42 20.37 -37.68
CA ALA A 160 -11.15 19.47 -36.56
C ALA A 160 -9.63 19.29 -36.35
N LEU A 161 -8.85 19.22 -37.45
CA LEU A 161 -7.41 19.13 -37.40
C LEU A 161 -6.78 20.40 -36.81
N ARG A 162 -7.23 21.59 -37.23
CA ARG A 162 -6.79 22.88 -36.67
C ARG A 162 -7.08 22.98 -35.17
N SER A 163 -8.28 22.57 -34.74
CA SER A 163 -8.64 22.51 -33.32
C SER A 163 -7.73 21.56 -32.53
N LYS A 164 -7.42 20.38 -33.09
CA LYS A 164 -6.55 19.40 -32.42
C LYS A 164 -5.13 19.91 -32.25
N VAL A 165 -4.57 20.60 -33.25
CA VAL A 165 -3.24 21.22 -33.17
C VAL A 165 -3.21 22.28 -32.06
N ASN A 166 -4.21 23.15 -31.98
CA ASN A 166 -4.29 24.17 -30.95
C ASN A 166 -4.39 23.56 -29.54
N GLN A 167 -5.17 22.48 -29.37
CA GLN A 167 -5.24 21.75 -28.10
C GLN A 167 -3.89 21.17 -27.68
N LEU A 168 -3.19 20.49 -28.59
CA LEU A 168 -1.87 19.91 -28.31
C LEU A 168 -0.83 21.00 -27.97
N HIS A 169 -0.89 22.15 -28.65
CA HIS A 169 -0.01 23.27 -28.38
C HIS A 169 -0.25 23.89 -27.00
N GLU A 170 -1.52 24.04 -26.60
CA GLU A 170 -1.85 24.52 -25.24
C GLU A 170 -1.40 23.52 -24.17
N GLN A 171 -1.59 22.22 -24.40
CA GLN A 171 -1.08 21.17 -23.51
C GLN A 171 0.44 21.20 -23.39
N LEU A 172 1.15 21.40 -24.52
CA LEU A 172 2.60 21.53 -24.52
C LEU A 172 3.06 22.72 -23.66
N ARG A 173 2.44 23.89 -23.84
CA ARG A 173 2.75 25.09 -23.07
C ARG A 173 2.59 24.87 -21.56
N GLN A 174 1.53 24.18 -21.14
CA GLN A 174 1.31 23.84 -19.73
C GLN A 174 2.38 22.88 -19.20
N LEU A 175 2.69 21.82 -19.94
CA LEU A 175 3.72 20.85 -19.58
C LEU A 175 5.14 21.45 -19.52
N GLU A 176 5.44 22.43 -20.38
CA GLU A 176 6.71 23.17 -20.33
C GLU A 176 6.83 24.00 -19.04
N GLY A 177 5.73 24.63 -18.60
CA GLY A 177 5.69 25.32 -17.31
C GLY A 177 5.92 24.36 -16.14
N GLU A 178 5.19 23.24 -16.10
CA GLU A 178 5.37 22.21 -15.07
C GLU A 178 6.80 21.65 -15.06
N LYS A 179 7.39 21.41 -16.24
CA LYS A 179 8.78 20.95 -16.37
C LYS A 179 9.75 21.93 -15.71
N TYR A 180 9.58 23.22 -15.95
CA TYR A 180 10.43 24.25 -15.35
C TYR A 180 10.32 24.23 -13.81
N ASP A 181 9.10 24.14 -13.28
CA ASP A 181 8.88 24.06 -11.83
C ASP A 181 9.53 22.83 -11.21
N TRP A 182 9.47 21.67 -11.88
CA TRP A 182 10.14 20.45 -11.45
C TRP A 182 11.66 20.56 -11.52
N GLU A 183 12.22 21.13 -12.59
CA GLU A 183 13.66 21.36 -12.71
C GLU A 183 14.18 22.27 -11.60
N GLU A 184 13.45 23.34 -11.27
CA GLU A 184 13.85 24.27 -10.22
C GLU A 184 13.80 23.62 -8.82
N LYS A 185 12.77 22.81 -8.56
CA LYS A 185 12.72 21.98 -7.33
C LYS A 185 13.90 21.01 -7.25
N LEU A 186 14.25 20.36 -8.36
CA LEU A 186 15.37 19.42 -8.42
C LEU A 186 16.70 20.13 -8.15
N ARG A 187 16.94 21.30 -8.77
CA ARG A 187 18.15 22.12 -8.51
C ARG A 187 18.27 22.49 -7.03
N ARG A 188 17.17 22.89 -6.38
CA ARG A 188 17.18 23.22 -4.95
C ARG A 188 17.52 22.01 -4.08
N GLN A 189 16.94 20.85 -4.40
CA GLN A 189 17.24 19.60 -3.70
C GLN A 189 18.68 19.15 -3.91
N ASP A 190 19.24 19.30 -5.12
CA ASP A 190 20.64 18.98 -5.39
C ASP A 190 21.58 19.86 -4.56
N VAL A 191 21.30 21.16 -4.46
CA VAL A 191 22.06 22.08 -3.61
C VAL A 191 21.98 21.67 -2.14
N GLU A 192 20.78 21.33 -1.65
CA GLU A 192 20.57 20.86 -0.28
C GLU A 192 21.33 19.55 0.01
N ILE A 193 21.29 18.58 -0.92
CA ILE A 193 22.03 17.32 -0.80
C ILE A 193 23.53 17.58 -0.75
N ILE A 194 24.04 18.48 -1.59
CA ILE A 194 25.47 18.85 -1.59
C ILE A 194 25.85 19.48 -0.26
N GLU A 195 25.06 20.44 0.23
CA GLU A 195 25.30 21.10 1.51
C GLU A 195 25.29 20.09 2.67
N MET A 196 24.29 19.21 2.72
CA MET A 196 24.18 18.18 3.73
C MET A 196 25.30 17.15 3.63
N THR A 197 25.75 16.81 2.43
CA THR A 197 26.90 15.91 2.21
C THR A 197 28.19 16.54 2.74
N VAL A 198 28.40 17.84 2.51
CA VAL A 198 29.55 18.58 3.06
C VAL A 198 29.50 18.58 4.58
N LYS A 199 28.36 18.94 5.19
CA LYS A 199 28.17 18.91 6.65
C LYS A 199 28.41 17.52 7.23
N ALA A 200 27.89 16.48 6.59
CA ALA A 200 28.09 15.09 7.03
C ALA A 200 29.57 14.68 6.96
N ASN A 201 30.30 15.13 5.95
CA ASN A 201 31.73 14.87 5.82
C ASN A 201 32.56 15.64 6.87
N ASP A 202 32.22 16.89 7.15
CA ASP A 202 32.87 17.69 8.19
C ASP A 202 32.64 17.09 9.58
N ASN A 203 31.41 16.64 9.86
CA ASN A 203 31.03 15.97 11.11
C ASN A 203 31.73 14.60 11.29
N LYS A 204 31.93 13.86 10.19
CA LYS A 204 32.58 12.53 10.23
C LYS A 204 34.11 12.62 10.32
N GLY A 205 34.66 13.84 10.33
CA GLY A 205 36.09 14.12 10.36
C GLY A 205 36.70 14.05 8.96
N LYS A 206 37.32 15.16 8.53
CA LYS A 206 37.94 15.37 7.20
C LYS A 206 39.18 14.52 6.89
N PHE A 207 39.37 13.35 7.52
CA PHE A 207 40.64 12.62 7.47
C PHE A 207 40.51 11.09 7.45
N VAL A 208 39.93 10.56 6.38
CA VAL A 208 40.49 9.36 5.75
C VAL A 208 41.13 9.84 4.47
N LYS A 209 42.39 10.31 4.54
CA LYS A 209 43.15 10.66 3.33
C LYS A 209 43.14 9.43 2.41
N PRO A 210 42.41 9.45 1.27
CA PRO A 210 42.51 8.34 0.35
C PRO A 210 43.98 8.29 -0.07
N VAL A 211 44.63 7.14 0.14
CA VAL A 211 46.04 6.97 -0.20
C VAL A 211 46.17 7.31 -1.68
N LEU A 212 46.85 8.43 -1.99
CA LEU A 212 47.05 8.90 -3.35
C LEU A 212 47.87 7.85 -4.08
N LYS A 213 47.20 6.97 -4.83
CA LYS A 213 47.87 6.04 -5.75
C LYS A 213 48.32 6.85 -6.96
N LYS A 214 49.56 6.64 -7.40
CA LYS A 214 50.05 7.19 -8.68
C LYS A 214 49.26 6.53 -9.81
N VAL A 215 48.15 7.16 -10.20
CA VAL A 215 47.38 6.79 -11.38
C VAL A 215 47.94 7.57 -12.56
N SER A 216 48.60 6.88 -13.50
CA SER A 216 48.94 7.50 -14.78
C SER A 216 47.67 7.59 -15.64
N LYS A 217 47.39 8.76 -16.21
CA LYS A 217 46.16 9.04 -16.98
C LYS A 217 46.04 8.13 -18.21
N THR A 218 47.17 7.65 -18.74
CA THR A 218 47.26 6.85 -19.97
C THR A 218 47.13 5.34 -19.72
N GLU A 219 47.67 4.80 -18.62
CA GLU A 219 47.63 3.36 -18.32
C GLU A 219 46.20 2.84 -18.10
N SER A 220 45.33 3.62 -17.43
CA SER A 220 43.94 3.20 -17.24
C SER A 220 43.11 3.21 -18.53
N HIS A 221 43.49 4.06 -19.51
CA HIS A 221 42.87 4.08 -20.83
C HIS A 221 43.43 2.96 -21.72
N MET A 222 44.75 2.76 -21.76
CA MET A 222 45.36 1.65 -22.51
C MET A 222 44.92 0.28 -21.97
N ALA A 223 44.86 0.10 -20.64
CA ALA A 223 44.34 -1.13 -20.04
C ALA A 223 42.85 -1.37 -20.34
N ARG A 224 42.06 -0.33 -20.67
CA ARG A 224 40.66 -0.50 -21.11
C ARG A 224 40.56 -0.95 -22.56
N PHE A 225 41.43 -0.44 -23.44
CA PHE A 225 41.52 -0.89 -24.82
C PHE A 225 42.05 -2.33 -24.89
N GLU A 226 43.13 -2.63 -24.16
CA GLU A 226 43.66 -3.99 -24.03
C GLU A 226 42.62 -4.95 -23.45
N LYS A 227 41.88 -4.58 -22.39
CA LYS A 227 40.80 -5.42 -21.83
C LYS A 227 39.62 -5.63 -22.79
N LYS A 228 39.37 -4.69 -23.69
CA LYS A 228 38.29 -4.78 -24.69
C LYS A 228 38.71 -5.64 -25.88
N GLU A 229 39.98 -5.59 -26.29
CA GLU A 229 40.53 -6.43 -27.36
C GLU A 229 40.84 -7.86 -26.91
N THR A 230 41.27 -8.06 -25.66
CA THR A 230 41.65 -9.38 -25.13
C THR A 230 40.51 -10.15 -24.46
N GLY A 231 39.27 -9.61 -24.45
CA GLY A 231 38.11 -10.27 -23.83
C GLY A 231 38.26 -10.50 -22.32
N HIS A 232 39.22 -9.84 -21.69
CA HIS A 232 39.58 -10.03 -20.29
C HIS A 232 38.69 -9.16 -19.40
N SER A 233 37.45 -9.62 -19.18
CA SER A 233 36.64 -9.17 -18.05
C SER A 233 37.44 -9.36 -16.75
N LEU A 234 37.08 -8.62 -15.69
CA LEU A 234 37.79 -8.56 -14.39
C LEU A 234 38.03 -9.92 -13.67
N SER A 235 37.72 -11.05 -14.31
CA SER A 235 38.10 -12.41 -13.97
C SER A 235 39.42 -12.90 -14.64
N SER A 236 40.29 -12.01 -15.12
CA SER A 236 41.52 -12.39 -15.84
C SER A 236 42.69 -12.90 -14.99
N PHE A 237 42.50 -13.09 -13.68
CA PHE A 237 43.48 -13.85 -12.87
C PHE A 237 43.55 -15.33 -13.28
N ARG A 238 42.47 -15.85 -13.87
CA ARG A 238 42.39 -17.25 -14.32
C ARG A 238 43.16 -17.49 -15.62
N ASN A 239 43.25 -16.48 -16.48
CA ASN A 239 43.92 -16.57 -17.78
C ASN A 239 45.44 -16.37 -17.68
N GLN A 240 45.91 -15.67 -16.64
CA GLN A 240 47.35 -15.52 -16.35
C GLN A 240 47.97 -16.81 -15.76
N LEU A 241 47.14 -17.79 -15.37
CA LEU A 241 47.61 -19.09 -14.89
C LEU A 241 47.70 -20.07 -16.07
N LYS A 242 48.90 -20.58 -16.35
CA LYS A 242 49.08 -21.69 -17.28
C LYS A 242 48.36 -22.91 -16.72
N SER A 243 47.26 -23.32 -17.35
CA SER A 243 46.59 -24.58 -17.03
C SER A 243 47.52 -25.72 -17.45
N THR A 244 48.15 -26.39 -16.49
CA THR A 244 48.78 -27.69 -16.75
C THR A 244 47.62 -28.65 -16.99
N GLY A 245 47.37 -29.03 -18.25
CA GLY A 245 46.22 -29.83 -18.70
C GLY A 245 46.19 -31.27 -18.16
N HIS A 246 46.33 -31.45 -16.85
CA HIS A 246 46.16 -32.70 -16.14
C HIS A 246 45.13 -32.45 -15.03
N SER A 247 43.88 -32.80 -15.30
CA SER A 247 42.89 -33.01 -14.26
C SER A 247 43.27 -34.29 -13.50
N LYS A 248 44.08 -34.14 -12.45
CA LYS A 248 44.52 -35.23 -11.56
C LYS A 248 43.39 -36.01 -10.86
N TYR A 249 42.12 -35.69 -11.15
CA TYR A 249 40.91 -36.27 -10.57
C TYR A 249 39.83 -36.58 -11.61
N ALA A 250 40.14 -36.58 -12.92
CA ALA A 250 39.22 -37.18 -13.88
C ALA A 250 39.27 -38.70 -13.68
N LEU A 251 38.17 -39.30 -13.20
CA LEU A 251 38.01 -40.75 -13.19
C LEU A 251 38.13 -41.25 -14.63
N GLU A 252 39.11 -42.10 -14.93
CA GLU A 252 39.10 -42.90 -16.15
C GLU A 252 37.96 -43.92 -16.03
N GLU A 253 36.88 -43.73 -16.81
CA GLU A 253 35.96 -44.82 -17.11
C GLU A 253 36.73 -45.85 -17.94
N LYS A 254 36.83 -47.06 -17.37
CA LYS A 254 37.50 -48.20 -17.95
C LYS A 254 36.54 -48.84 -18.96
N ASP A 255 36.64 -48.46 -20.23
CA ASP A 255 35.95 -49.18 -21.30
C ASP A 255 36.74 -50.45 -21.65
N GLU A 256 36.23 -51.59 -21.17
CA GLU A 256 36.67 -52.91 -21.60
C GLU A 256 36.22 -53.15 -23.05
N THR A 257 37.10 -52.92 -24.01
CA THR A 257 36.91 -53.42 -25.38
C THR A 257 37.18 -54.92 -25.40
N GLY A 258 36.11 -55.71 -25.27
CA GLY A 258 36.11 -57.12 -25.62
C GLY A 258 36.31 -57.28 -27.13
N GLY A 259 37.49 -57.77 -27.51
CA GLY A 259 37.68 -58.41 -28.81
C GLY A 259 37.11 -59.82 -28.77
N VAL A 260 36.24 -60.15 -29.71
CA VAL A 260 36.01 -61.54 -30.13
C VAL A 260 36.06 -61.55 -31.64
N SER A 261 37.08 -62.27 -32.12
CA SER A 261 37.31 -62.70 -33.49
C SER A 261 36.19 -63.59 -34.03
#